data_AF-A0A9C8GIP4-F1
#
_entry.id   AF-A0A9C8GIP4-F1
#
_cell.length_a   1.000
_cell.length_b   1.000
_cell.length_c   1.000
_cell.angle_alpha   90.00
_cell.angle_beta   90.00
_cell.angle_gamma   90.00
#
_symmetry.space_group_name_H-M   'P 1'
#
loop_
_entity.id
_entity.type
_entity.pdbx_description
1 polymer ?
#
loop_
_entity_poly.entity_id
_entity_poly.type
_entity_poly.pdbx_seq_one_letter_code
_entity_poly.pdbx_strand_id
1 'polypeptide(L)'
;MIQVPQSVLEALAASFGTASAHLSHFGGGEESSDGIVYAYPYQDARRLLKIMAIPADDRRGGLLRLEERLAFVLFLGERGAHIVFPQFSPGGNLYETFLDENYLWVGYSMDLVPGRIRAEKTWDPDFFRKWGETIGQLHRLAQGYPSWEASVDVETGEEHLAWRGEWEGFYHWLQDDEVVPADQVYRFLGKAMRQVAEDRPFRGPSSFEEQDLTYSDESEGTVEGFKGIERILHRGREIYRLHYHGGLVESREIGENDG
;
A
#
# COMPACT_ATOMS: atom_id res chain seq x y z
N MET A 1 -22.23 -0.73 3.07
CA MET A 1 -21.90 -1.96 2.31
C MET A 1 -22.73 -1.98 1.03
N ILE A 2 -22.10 -1.76 -0.12
CA ILE A 2 -22.78 -1.85 -1.43
C ILE A 2 -22.83 -3.33 -1.83
N GLN A 3 -24.05 -3.88 -1.97
CA GLN A 3 -24.25 -5.25 -2.44
C GLN A 3 -24.04 -5.29 -3.96
N VAL A 4 -23.26 -6.25 -4.46
CA VAL A 4 -23.08 -6.46 -5.91
C VAL A 4 -24.36 -7.09 -6.48
N PRO A 5 -25.09 -6.44 -7.40
CA PRO A 5 -26.27 -7.01 -8.02
C PRO A 5 -25.93 -8.31 -8.76
N GLN A 6 -26.86 -9.27 -8.77
CA GLN A 6 -26.64 -10.56 -9.43
C GLN A 6 -26.30 -10.40 -10.94
N SER A 7 -26.95 -9.46 -11.62
CA SER A 7 -26.67 -9.16 -13.03
C SER A 7 -25.23 -8.65 -13.27
N VAL A 8 -24.72 -7.84 -12.35
CA VAL A 8 -23.33 -7.34 -12.37
C VAL A 8 -22.37 -8.49 -12.13
N LEU A 9 -22.66 -9.31 -11.11
CA LEU A 9 -21.83 -10.46 -10.77
C LEU A 9 -21.73 -11.45 -11.93
N GLU A 10 -22.85 -11.73 -12.62
CA GLU A 10 -22.90 -12.58 -13.81
C GLU A 10 -22.12 -11.99 -14.98
N ALA A 11 -22.33 -10.71 -15.29
CA ALA A 11 -21.67 -10.05 -16.40
C ALA A 11 -20.14 -9.98 -16.20
N LEU A 12 -19.69 -9.57 -15.01
CA LEU A 12 -18.26 -9.48 -14.69
C LEU A 12 -17.63 -10.87 -14.53
N ALA A 13 -18.32 -11.87 -13.97
CA ALA A 13 -17.79 -13.23 -13.97
C ALA A 13 -17.54 -13.74 -15.40
N ALA A 14 -18.51 -13.53 -16.29
CA ALA A 14 -18.42 -13.95 -17.68
C ALA A 14 -17.28 -13.25 -18.42
N SER A 15 -17.06 -11.95 -18.18
CA SER A 15 -15.96 -11.21 -18.80
C SER A 15 -14.58 -11.71 -18.37
N PHE A 16 -14.46 -12.39 -17.22
CA PHE A 16 -13.24 -13.07 -16.77
C PHE A 16 -13.20 -14.57 -17.09
N GLY A 17 -14.10 -15.06 -17.94
CA GLY A 17 -14.09 -16.46 -18.41
C GLY A 17 -14.56 -17.46 -17.36
N THR A 18 -15.39 -17.03 -16.40
CA THR A 18 -16.00 -17.91 -15.39
C THR A 18 -17.51 -17.65 -15.29
N ALA A 19 -18.20 -18.42 -14.46
CA ALA A 19 -19.62 -18.21 -14.14
C ALA A 19 -19.75 -17.70 -12.70
N SER A 20 -20.76 -16.88 -12.42
CA SER A 20 -21.04 -16.38 -11.06
C SER A 20 -21.22 -17.52 -10.05
N ALA A 21 -21.77 -18.65 -10.48
CA ALA A 21 -21.92 -19.86 -9.66
C ALA A 21 -20.60 -20.51 -9.22
N HIS A 22 -19.48 -20.18 -9.88
CA HIS A 22 -18.14 -20.66 -9.50
C HIS A 22 -17.37 -19.68 -8.62
N LEU A 23 -17.96 -18.52 -8.32
CA LEU A 23 -17.38 -17.55 -7.42
C LEU A 23 -17.62 -17.95 -5.97
N SER A 24 -16.59 -17.84 -5.15
CA SER A 24 -16.66 -18.02 -3.71
C SER A 24 -16.16 -16.75 -3.02
N HIS A 25 -16.90 -16.23 -2.04
CA HIS A 25 -16.44 -15.07 -1.28
C HIS A 25 -15.07 -15.37 -0.66
N PHE A 26 -14.14 -14.42 -0.81
CA PHE A 26 -12.77 -14.53 -0.31
C PHE A 26 -12.44 -13.46 0.73
N GLY A 27 -12.96 -12.24 0.55
CA GLY A 27 -12.75 -11.14 1.50
C GLY A 27 -13.39 -9.85 1.02
N GLY A 28 -13.38 -8.83 1.88
CA GLY A 28 -14.03 -7.56 1.60
C GLY A 28 -15.55 -7.64 1.66
N GLY A 29 -16.18 -6.54 1.23
CA GLY A 29 -17.60 -6.33 1.40
C GLY A 29 -17.99 -5.85 2.79
N GLU A 30 -17.05 -5.45 3.65
CA GLU A 30 -17.36 -4.71 4.87
C GLU A 30 -17.61 -3.21 4.57
N GLU A 31 -18.03 -2.43 5.57
CA GLU A 31 -18.28 -0.99 5.42
C GLU A 31 -17.01 -0.21 5.02
N SER A 32 -15.85 -0.66 5.48
CA SER A 32 -14.55 -0.07 5.14
C SER A 32 -13.94 -0.59 3.84
N SER A 33 -14.57 -1.57 3.17
CA SER A 33 -14.03 -2.14 1.93
C SER A 33 -14.42 -1.31 0.72
N ASP A 34 -13.48 -1.13 -0.20
CA ASP A 34 -13.71 -0.52 -1.51
C ASP A 34 -14.29 -1.50 -2.54
N GLY A 35 -14.56 -2.76 -2.16
CA GLY A 35 -15.12 -3.79 -3.02
C GLY A 35 -15.21 -5.16 -2.34
N ILE A 36 -15.63 -6.16 -3.11
CA ILE A 36 -15.74 -7.56 -2.69
C ILE A 36 -14.79 -8.40 -3.54
N VAL A 37 -14.06 -9.31 -2.91
CA VAL A 37 -13.13 -10.24 -3.55
C VAL A 37 -13.72 -11.64 -3.56
N TYR A 38 -13.70 -12.26 -4.73
CA TYR A 38 -14.18 -13.62 -4.97
C TYR A 38 -13.05 -14.50 -5.49
N ALA A 39 -12.87 -15.69 -4.94
CA ALA A 39 -12.00 -16.71 -5.50
C ALA A 39 -12.74 -17.52 -6.56
N TYR A 40 -12.07 -17.84 -7.66
CA TYR A 40 -12.64 -18.61 -8.77
C TYR A 40 -11.60 -19.50 -9.46
N PRO A 41 -12.02 -20.65 -10.03
CA PRO A 41 -11.15 -21.49 -10.86
C PRO A 41 -10.91 -20.81 -12.21
N TYR A 42 -9.66 -20.85 -12.69
CA TYR A 42 -9.30 -20.38 -14.03
C TYR A 42 -8.22 -21.30 -14.62
N GLN A 43 -8.58 -22.05 -15.66
CA GLN A 43 -7.74 -23.11 -16.22
C GLN A 43 -7.25 -24.07 -15.10
N ASP A 44 -5.94 -24.32 -15.00
CA ASP A 44 -5.33 -25.16 -13.98
C ASP A 44 -4.97 -24.40 -12.68
N ALA A 45 -5.42 -23.15 -12.54
CA ALA A 45 -5.10 -22.28 -11.42
C ALA A 45 -6.36 -21.78 -10.68
N ARG A 46 -6.13 -21.06 -9.58
CA ARG A 46 -7.14 -20.24 -8.90
C ARG A 46 -6.74 -18.78 -8.98
N ARG A 47 -7.72 -17.92 -9.22
CA ARG A 47 -7.57 -16.47 -9.28
C ARG A 47 -8.54 -15.80 -8.31
N LEU A 48 -8.28 -14.53 -8.05
CA LEU A 48 -9.16 -13.64 -7.30
C LEU A 48 -9.76 -12.62 -8.27
N LEU A 49 -11.07 -12.42 -8.18
CA LEU A 49 -11.83 -11.38 -8.89
C LEU A 49 -12.28 -10.36 -7.85
N LYS A 50 -11.78 -9.13 -7.93
CA LYS A 50 -12.28 -8.03 -7.12
C LYS A 50 -13.30 -7.23 -7.91
N ILE A 51 -14.48 -7.03 -7.32
CA ILE A 51 -15.56 -6.21 -7.87
C ILE A 51 -15.77 -5.00 -6.95
N MET A 52 -15.72 -3.81 -7.54
CA MET A 52 -15.93 -2.54 -6.84
C MET A 52 -16.99 -1.69 -7.55
N ALA A 53 -17.57 -0.74 -6.82
CA ALA A 53 -18.55 0.20 -7.33
C ALA A 53 -17.97 1.61 -7.32
N ILE A 54 -17.92 2.25 -8.47
CA ILE A 54 -17.58 3.66 -8.62
C ILE A 54 -18.90 4.44 -8.78
N PRO A 55 -19.18 5.46 -7.96
CA PRO A 55 -20.38 6.29 -8.12
C PRO A 55 -20.53 6.84 -9.55
N ALA A 56 -21.76 6.88 -10.06
CA ALA A 56 -22.03 7.28 -11.44
C ALA A 56 -21.62 8.74 -11.77
N ASP A 57 -21.57 9.60 -10.77
CA ASP A 57 -21.14 11.00 -10.85
C ASP A 57 -19.61 11.16 -10.79
N ASP A 58 -18.88 10.17 -10.26
CA ASP A 58 -17.41 10.15 -10.16
C ASP A 58 -16.76 9.11 -11.10
N ARG A 59 -17.45 8.70 -12.17
CA ARG A 59 -16.96 7.65 -13.09
C ARG A 59 -15.56 7.94 -13.63
N ARG A 60 -15.32 9.19 -14.02
CA ARG A 60 -14.06 9.61 -14.65
C ARG A 60 -12.90 9.58 -13.66
N GLY A 61 -13.02 10.32 -12.55
CA GLY A 61 -12.00 10.37 -11.51
C GLY A 61 -11.77 9.00 -10.89
N GLY A 62 -12.84 8.24 -10.65
CA GLY A 62 -12.78 6.88 -10.13
C GLY A 62 -12.03 5.92 -11.06
N LEU A 63 -12.30 5.95 -12.37
CA LEU A 63 -11.57 5.14 -13.35
C LEU A 63 -10.10 5.53 -13.42
N LEU A 64 -9.80 6.83 -13.50
CA LEU A 64 -8.42 7.30 -13.55
C LEU A 64 -7.62 6.81 -12.33
N ARG A 65 -8.19 6.94 -11.12
CA ARG A 65 -7.57 6.43 -9.88
C ARG A 65 -7.37 4.91 -9.91
N LEU A 66 -8.31 4.15 -10.47
CA LEU A 66 -8.19 2.70 -10.61
C LEU A 66 -7.10 2.31 -11.62
N GLU A 67 -7.14 2.92 -12.81
CA GLU A 67 -6.21 2.67 -13.90
C GLU A 67 -4.77 2.92 -13.46
N GLU A 68 -4.54 4.05 -12.78
CA GLU A 68 -3.23 4.36 -12.23
C GLU A 68 -2.74 3.31 -11.22
N ARG A 69 -3.63 2.86 -10.31
CA ARG A 69 -3.27 1.83 -9.32
C ARG A 69 -2.92 0.51 -10.00
N LEU A 70 -3.71 0.09 -11.00
CA LEU A 70 -3.44 -1.15 -11.74
C LEU A 70 -2.16 -1.03 -12.58
N ALA A 71 -1.93 0.13 -13.22
CA ALA A 71 -0.72 0.41 -13.98
C ALA A 71 0.53 0.37 -13.10
N PHE A 72 0.48 0.94 -11.90
CA PHE A 72 1.56 0.91 -10.94
C PHE A 72 1.89 -0.53 -10.48
N VAL A 73 0.86 -1.30 -10.12
CA VAL A 73 1.03 -2.69 -9.68
C VAL A 73 1.57 -3.55 -10.84
N LEU A 74 1.05 -3.39 -12.05
CA LEU A 74 1.57 -4.07 -13.24
C LEU A 74 3.04 -3.72 -13.49
N PHE A 75 3.38 -2.43 -13.45
CA PHE A 75 4.75 -1.93 -13.64
C PHE A 75 5.74 -2.57 -12.67
N LEU A 76 5.36 -2.69 -11.39
CA LEU A 76 6.19 -3.32 -10.36
C LEU A 76 6.37 -4.81 -10.64
N GLY A 77 5.27 -5.52 -10.94
CA GLY A 77 5.28 -6.96 -11.19
C GLY A 77 6.12 -7.33 -12.42
N GLU A 78 5.99 -6.58 -13.52
CA GLU A 78 6.77 -6.77 -14.74
C GLU A 78 8.28 -6.59 -14.52
N ARG A 79 8.66 -5.89 -13.44
CA ARG A 79 10.05 -5.67 -13.03
C ARG A 79 10.49 -6.58 -11.88
N GLY A 80 9.76 -7.68 -11.67
CA GLY A 80 10.14 -8.75 -10.75
C GLY A 80 9.76 -8.51 -9.29
N ALA A 81 8.85 -7.57 -9.00
CA ALA A 81 8.29 -7.45 -7.66
C ALA A 81 7.45 -8.68 -7.31
N HIS A 82 7.65 -9.23 -6.11
CA HIS A 82 6.83 -10.32 -5.58
C HIS A 82 5.52 -9.77 -5.00
N ILE A 83 4.54 -9.53 -5.87
CA ILE A 83 3.24 -8.94 -5.54
C ILE A 83 2.08 -9.86 -5.96
N VAL A 84 0.87 -9.52 -5.51
CA VAL A 84 -0.36 -10.09 -6.08
C VAL A 84 -0.53 -9.51 -7.48
N PHE A 85 -0.12 -10.26 -8.50
CA PHE A 85 -0.01 -9.77 -9.87
C PHE A 85 -1.40 -9.65 -10.54
N PRO A 86 -1.70 -8.51 -11.22
CA PRO A 86 -2.96 -8.32 -11.92
C PRO A 86 -2.99 -9.15 -13.20
N GLN A 87 -4.13 -9.78 -13.47
CA GLN A 87 -4.31 -10.70 -14.59
C GLN A 87 -5.30 -10.12 -15.59
N PHE A 88 -4.95 -10.18 -16.87
CA PHE A 88 -5.80 -9.73 -17.95
C PHE A 88 -7.04 -10.63 -18.09
N SER A 89 -8.17 -10.03 -18.45
CA SER A 89 -9.35 -10.74 -18.92
C SER A 89 -9.03 -11.51 -20.22
N PRO A 90 -9.84 -12.52 -20.61
CA PRO A 90 -9.78 -13.09 -21.95
C PRO A 90 -9.86 -12.08 -23.10
N GLY A 91 -10.43 -10.89 -22.86
CA GLY A 91 -10.47 -9.78 -23.81
C GLY A 91 -9.17 -8.98 -23.91
N GLY A 92 -8.17 -9.28 -23.07
CA GLY A 92 -6.90 -8.56 -23.02
C GLY A 92 -6.94 -7.27 -22.18
N ASN A 93 -7.97 -7.06 -21.37
CA ASN A 93 -8.12 -5.86 -20.53
C ASN A 93 -7.67 -6.13 -19.09
N LEU A 94 -7.07 -5.14 -18.42
CA LEU A 94 -6.71 -5.24 -17.00
C LEU A 94 -7.94 -5.21 -16.07
N TYR A 95 -9.02 -4.60 -16.54
CA TYR A 95 -10.29 -4.52 -15.84
C TYR A 95 -11.43 -4.56 -16.85
N GLU A 96 -12.61 -4.92 -16.38
CA GLU A 96 -13.86 -4.96 -17.16
C GLU A 96 -14.92 -4.16 -16.41
N THR A 97 -15.86 -3.55 -17.13
CA THR A 97 -16.86 -2.67 -16.51
C THR A 97 -18.29 -3.10 -16.80
N PHE A 98 -19.19 -2.76 -15.88
CA PHE A 98 -20.63 -2.88 -16.08
C PHE A 98 -21.31 -1.62 -15.54
N LEU A 99 -22.09 -0.95 -16.37
CA LEU A 99 -22.75 0.29 -16.00
C LEU A 99 -24.21 0.07 -15.64
N ASP A 100 -24.63 0.58 -14.48
CA ASP A 100 -26.04 0.73 -14.13
C ASP A 100 -26.40 2.20 -13.84
N GLU A 101 -27.62 2.42 -13.33
CA GLU A 101 -28.15 3.76 -13.04
C GLU A 101 -27.31 4.53 -12.02
N ASN A 102 -26.74 3.84 -11.03
CA ASN A 102 -26.12 4.46 -9.85
C ASN A 102 -24.59 4.31 -9.83
N TYR A 103 -24.07 3.27 -10.47
CA TYR A 103 -22.67 2.88 -10.37
C TYR A 103 -22.09 2.45 -11.70
N LEU A 104 -20.81 2.75 -11.86
CA LEU A 104 -19.91 2.01 -12.73
C LEU A 104 -19.27 0.91 -11.90
N TRP A 105 -19.70 -0.32 -12.14
CA TRP A 105 -19.09 -1.50 -11.57
C TRP A 105 -17.82 -1.83 -12.32
N VAL A 106 -16.77 -2.15 -11.59
CA VAL A 106 -15.49 -2.54 -12.17
C VAL A 106 -15.06 -3.88 -11.57
N GLY A 107 -14.70 -4.82 -12.44
CA GLY A 107 -14.08 -6.08 -12.08
C GLY A 107 -12.64 -6.13 -12.56
N TYR A 108 -11.71 -6.57 -11.72
CA TYR A 108 -10.35 -6.92 -12.15
C TYR A 108 -9.88 -8.20 -11.47
N SER A 109 -9.07 -8.97 -12.20
CA SER A 109 -8.56 -10.26 -11.72
C SER A 109 -7.11 -10.15 -11.27
N MET A 110 -6.72 -11.00 -10.34
CA MET A 110 -5.35 -11.11 -9.83
C MET A 110 -5.03 -12.54 -9.42
N ASP A 111 -3.74 -12.84 -9.25
CA ASP A 111 -3.31 -14.16 -8.79
C ASP A 111 -3.68 -14.42 -7.33
N LEU A 112 -4.01 -15.68 -7.02
CA LEU A 112 -4.05 -16.13 -5.64
C LEU A 112 -2.65 -16.59 -5.23
N VAL A 113 -1.96 -15.79 -4.42
CA VAL A 113 -0.61 -16.13 -3.94
C VAL A 113 -0.70 -17.09 -2.75
N PRO A 114 -0.03 -18.26 -2.79
CA PRO A 114 -0.01 -19.17 -1.66
C PRO A 114 0.79 -18.59 -0.49
N GLY A 115 0.28 -18.70 0.72
CA GLY A 115 0.96 -18.20 1.90
C GLY A 115 0.07 -18.20 3.13
N ARG A 116 0.63 -17.80 4.27
CA ARG A 116 -0.11 -17.56 5.51
C ARG A 116 0.39 -16.27 6.12
N ILE A 117 -0.54 -15.49 6.68
CA ILE A 117 -0.20 -14.31 7.48
C ILE A 117 0.54 -14.81 8.73
N ARG A 118 1.73 -14.26 8.99
CA ARG A 118 2.46 -14.54 10.23
C ARG A 118 1.85 -13.76 11.39
N ALA A 119 1.47 -14.47 12.45
CA ALA A 119 1.02 -13.83 13.68
C ALA A 119 2.16 -12.99 14.28
N GLU A 120 1.83 -11.83 14.83
CA GLU A 120 2.80 -10.87 15.41
C GLU A 120 3.76 -11.52 16.41
N LYS A 121 3.25 -12.43 17.25
CA LYS A 121 4.03 -13.18 18.25
C LYS A 121 5.09 -14.10 17.65
N THR A 122 5.07 -14.33 16.34
CA THR A 122 5.98 -15.21 15.60
C THR A 122 6.97 -14.44 14.74
N TRP A 123 7.00 -13.11 14.86
CA TRP A 123 7.98 -12.29 14.15
C TRP A 123 9.37 -12.47 14.78
N ASP A 124 10.33 -12.73 13.92
CA ASP A 124 11.72 -13.02 14.26
C ASP A 124 12.65 -12.09 13.44
N PRO A 125 13.94 -11.96 13.79
CA PRO A 125 14.87 -11.10 13.06
C PRO A 125 14.97 -11.42 11.56
N ASP A 126 14.84 -12.69 11.15
CA ASP A 126 14.91 -13.10 9.75
C ASP A 126 13.68 -12.63 8.96
N PHE A 127 12.49 -12.67 9.58
CA PHE A 127 11.27 -12.08 9.02
C PHE A 127 11.45 -10.59 8.76
N PHE A 128 11.96 -9.84 9.74
CA PHE A 128 12.19 -8.40 9.61
C PHE A 128 13.24 -8.06 8.55
N ARG A 129 14.28 -8.88 8.39
CA ARG A 129 15.27 -8.74 7.32
C ARG A 129 14.63 -8.91 5.95
N LYS A 130 13.89 -10.00 5.73
CA LYS A 130 13.17 -10.27 4.47
C LYS A 130 12.11 -9.22 4.16
N TRP A 131 11.44 -8.70 5.19
CA TRP A 131 10.52 -7.58 5.06
C TRP A 131 11.26 -6.33 4.56
N GLY A 132 12.40 -5.99 5.17
CA GLY A 132 13.25 -4.88 4.75
C GLY A 132 13.75 -5.02 3.31
N GLU A 133 14.21 -6.22 2.92
CA GLU A 133 14.62 -6.53 1.54
C GLU A 133 13.46 -6.32 0.56
N THR A 134 12.27 -6.81 0.90
CA THR A 134 11.06 -6.69 0.07
C THR A 134 10.65 -5.23 -0.13
N ILE A 135 10.55 -4.46 0.96
CA ILE A 135 10.19 -3.03 0.90
C ILE A 135 11.27 -2.23 0.15
N GLY A 136 12.55 -2.52 0.39
CA GLY A 136 13.66 -1.88 -0.31
C GLY A 136 13.65 -2.15 -1.82
N GLN A 137 13.32 -3.38 -2.23
CA GLN A 137 13.12 -3.72 -3.64
C GLN A 137 11.96 -2.92 -4.25
N LEU A 138 10.80 -2.88 -3.59
CA LEU A 138 9.62 -2.15 -4.06
C LEU A 138 9.92 -0.65 -4.22
N HIS A 139 10.58 -0.03 -3.24
CA HIS A 139 10.99 1.38 -3.33
C HIS A 139 11.92 1.64 -4.51
N ARG A 140 12.92 0.79 -4.72
CA ARG A 140 13.86 0.92 -5.84
C ARG A 140 13.15 0.83 -7.19
N LEU A 141 12.20 -0.08 -7.33
CA LEU A 141 11.40 -0.21 -8.55
C LEU A 141 10.50 1.00 -8.76
N ALA A 142 9.81 1.45 -7.72
CA ALA A 142 8.87 2.57 -7.77
C ALA A 142 9.52 3.90 -8.21
N GLN A 143 10.82 4.09 -7.96
CA GLN A 143 11.57 5.26 -8.44
C GLN A 143 11.58 5.40 -9.98
N GLY A 144 11.37 4.31 -10.71
CA GLY A 144 11.28 4.33 -12.17
C GLY A 144 9.87 4.55 -12.71
N TYR A 145 8.87 4.73 -11.85
CA TYR A 145 7.48 4.90 -12.26
C TYR A 145 7.22 6.32 -12.77
N PRO A 146 6.61 6.51 -13.96
CA PRO A 146 6.58 7.82 -14.62
C PRO A 146 5.67 8.86 -13.94
N SER A 147 4.57 8.43 -13.31
CA SER A 147 3.54 9.32 -12.75
C SER A 147 3.61 9.44 -11.23
N TRP A 148 4.81 9.38 -10.66
CA TRP A 148 4.98 9.31 -9.21
C TRP A 148 4.64 10.62 -8.46
N GLU A 149 4.66 11.78 -9.12
CA GLU A 149 4.33 13.07 -8.50
C GLU A 149 2.81 13.28 -8.37
N ALA A 150 2.08 13.00 -9.45
CA ALA A 150 0.64 13.08 -9.58
C ALA A 150 0.18 12.39 -10.87
N SER A 151 -1.07 11.92 -10.88
CA SER A 151 -1.78 11.49 -12.08
C SER A 151 -2.69 12.60 -12.55
N VAL A 152 -2.41 13.15 -13.74
CA VAL A 152 -3.14 14.30 -14.27
C VAL A 152 -4.23 13.82 -15.23
N ASP A 153 -5.47 14.24 -14.98
CA ASP A 153 -6.55 14.07 -15.93
C ASP A 153 -6.29 14.93 -17.18
N VAL A 154 -6.15 14.28 -18.34
CA VAL A 154 -5.75 14.95 -19.59
C VAL A 154 -6.78 15.97 -20.07
N GLU A 155 -8.06 15.83 -19.74
CA GLU A 155 -9.09 16.78 -20.21
C GLU A 155 -9.35 17.90 -19.22
N THR A 156 -9.35 17.62 -17.91
CA THR A 156 -9.66 18.63 -16.89
C THR A 156 -8.42 19.33 -16.35
N GLY A 157 -7.24 18.70 -16.45
CA GLY A 157 -6.00 19.14 -15.82
C GLY A 157 -5.98 18.91 -14.31
N GLU A 158 -6.96 18.20 -13.76
CA GLU A 158 -7.04 17.90 -12.33
C GLU A 158 -5.98 16.86 -11.92
N GLU A 159 -5.31 17.11 -10.80
CA GLU A 159 -4.36 16.18 -10.21
C GLU A 159 -5.09 15.18 -9.30
N HIS A 160 -4.85 13.89 -9.52
CA HIS A 160 -5.27 12.80 -8.66
C HIS A 160 -4.06 12.03 -8.14
N LEU A 161 -4.22 11.34 -7.01
CA LEU A 161 -3.16 10.53 -6.39
C LEU A 161 -1.84 11.30 -6.16
N ALA A 162 -1.94 12.62 -5.97
CA ALA A 162 -0.81 13.47 -5.68
C ALA A 162 -0.46 13.41 -4.19
N TRP A 163 0.83 13.56 -3.86
CA TRP A 163 1.29 13.57 -2.47
C TRP A 163 0.53 14.59 -1.60
N ARG A 164 0.11 15.72 -2.16
CA ARG A 164 -0.66 16.76 -1.45
C ARG A 164 -2.04 16.26 -1.03
N GLY A 165 -2.74 15.57 -1.93
CA GLY A 165 -4.07 15.03 -1.66
C GLY A 165 -4.04 13.92 -0.62
N GLU A 166 -3.03 13.04 -0.69
CA GLU A 166 -2.79 12.02 0.35
C GLU A 166 -2.50 12.70 1.70
N TRP A 167 -1.67 13.74 1.71
CA TRP A 167 -1.32 14.50 2.91
C TRP A 167 -2.55 15.17 3.54
N GLU A 168 -3.40 15.82 2.75
CA GLU A 168 -4.67 16.39 3.20
C GLU A 168 -5.62 15.32 3.75
N GLY A 169 -5.68 14.15 3.11
CA GLY A 169 -6.44 12.99 3.61
C GLY A 169 -5.98 12.56 5.00
N PHE A 170 -4.67 12.47 5.23
CA PHE A 170 -4.11 12.18 6.55
C PHE A 170 -4.49 13.22 7.61
N TYR A 171 -4.47 14.52 7.28
CA TYR A 171 -4.96 15.56 8.22
C TYR A 171 -6.44 15.38 8.54
N HIS A 172 -7.27 15.13 7.52
CA HIS A 172 -8.71 14.97 7.71
C HIS A 172 -9.09 13.71 8.49
N TRP A 173 -8.22 12.70 8.54
CA TRP A 173 -8.39 11.55 9.43
C TRP A 173 -8.04 11.85 10.90
N LEU A 174 -7.24 12.89 11.15
CA LEU A 174 -6.85 13.34 12.48
C LEU A 174 -7.78 14.48 12.94
N GLN A 175 -9.04 14.15 13.27
CA GLN A 175 -10.08 15.14 13.67
C GLN A 175 -10.19 15.37 15.18
N ASP A 176 -9.22 14.95 15.98
CA ASP A 176 -9.29 15.11 17.43
C ASP A 176 -8.66 16.45 17.83
N ASP A 177 -9.40 17.29 18.56
CA ASP A 177 -8.91 18.56 19.10
C ASP A 177 -7.77 18.36 20.13
N GLU A 178 -7.61 17.14 20.70
CA GLU A 178 -6.45 16.75 21.51
C GLU A 178 -5.25 16.27 20.67
N VAL A 179 -5.44 15.96 19.38
CA VAL A 179 -4.34 15.54 18.50
C VAL A 179 -3.49 16.75 18.18
N VAL A 180 -2.23 16.66 18.58
CA VAL A 180 -1.19 17.58 18.10
C VAL A 180 -1.22 17.54 16.58
N PRO A 181 -1.41 18.68 15.90
CA PRO A 181 -1.47 18.72 14.45
C PRO A 181 -0.31 17.93 13.82
N ALA A 182 -0.63 17.07 12.85
CA ALA A 182 0.38 16.20 12.24
C ALA A 182 1.57 16.99 11.65
N ASP A 183 1.33 18.23 11.21
CA ASP A 183 2.36 19.12 10.70
C ASP A 183 3.32 19.56 11.81
N GLN A 184 2.81 19.81 13.01
CA GLN A 184 3.60 20.14 14.19
C GLN A 184 4.47 18.95 14.60
N VAL A 185 3.89 17.74 14.68
CA VAL A 185 4.64 16.50 14.98
C VAL A 185 5.70 16.23 13.92
N TYR A 186 5.36 16.37 12.64
CA TYR A 186 6.27 16.15 11.53
C TYR A 186 7.42 17.16 11.52
N ARG A 187 7.14 18.46 11.70
CA ARG A 187 8.19 19.49 11.80
C ARG A 187 9.10 19.27 13.00
N PHE A 188 8.52 18.88 14.14
CA PHE A 188 9.26 18.55 15.36
C PHE A 188 10.17 17.33 15.14
N LEU A 189 9.63 16.24 14.59
CA LEU A 189 10.41 15.04 14.24
C LEU A 189 11.55 15.39 13.28
N GLY A 190 11.28 16.18 12.25
CA GLY A 190 12.31 16.65 11.32
C GLY A 190 13.43 17.44 12.00
N LYS A 191 13.15 18.19 13.07
CA LYS A 191 14.17 18.87 13.89
C LYS A 191 14.97 17.90 14.75
N ALA A 192 14.33 16.90 15.35
CA ALA A 192 15.01 15.85 16.10
C ALA A 192 15.94 15.04 15.20
N MET A 193 15.47 14.62 14.02
CA MET A 193 16.23 13.83 13.04
C MET A 193 17.50 14.54 12.54
N ARG A 194 17.51 15.88 12.50
CA ARG A 194 18.70 16.67 12.12
C ARG A 194 19.78 16.72 13.20
N GLN A 195 19.51 16.23 14.41
CA GLN A 195 20.44 16.21 15.54
C GLN A 195 20.99 14.80 15.80
N VAL A 196 20.99 13.95 14.77
CA VAL A 196 21.61 12.63 14.81
C VAL A 196 23.10 12.73 15.19
N ALA A 197 23.56 11.84 16.05
CA ALA A 197 24.95 11.76 16.47
C ALA A 197 25.77 10.89 15.50
N GLU A 198 27.02 11.28 15.23
CA GLU A 198 27.91 10.54 14.30
C GLU A 198 28.21 9.11 14.76
N ASP A 199 28.28 8.88 16.08
CA ASP A 199 28.55 7.58 16.68
C ASP A 199 27.36 6.62 16.64
N ARG A 200 26.14 7.13 16.41
CA ARG A 200 24.90 6.36 16.39
C ARG A 200 23.92 6.88 15.31
N PRO A 201 24.25 6.73 14.01
CA PRO A 201 23.58 7.43 12.92
C PRO A 201 22.28 6.76 12.43
N PHE A 202 21.43 6.27 13.34
CA PHE A 202 20.21 5.51 12.97
C PHE A 202 18.98 6.40 12.84
N ARG A 203 18.80 7.30 13.81
CA ARG A 203 17.64 8.19 14.01
C ARG A 203 18.11 9.48 14.70
N GLY A 204 17.20 10.27 15.27
CA GLY A 204 17.54 11.47 16.04
C GLY A 204 18.36 11.20 17.33
N PRO A 205 18.60 12.23 18.16
CA PRO A 205 19.36 12.13 19.41
C PRO A 205 18.66 11.22 20.43
N SER A 206 19.29 10.84 21.55
CA SER A 206 18.60 10.03 22.57
C SER A 206 17.36 10.73 23.16
N SER A 207 17.38 12.06 23.23
CA SER A 207 16.25 12.89 23.63
C SER A 207 16.31 14.26 22.95
N PHE A 208 15.15 14.82 22.64
CA PHE A 208 15.01 16.21 22.16
C PHE A 208 13.67 16.78 22.64
N GLU A 209 13.67 18.00 23.16
CA GLU A 209 12.48 18.65 23.69
C GLU A 209 12.28 20.02 23.02
N GLU A 210 11.04 20.31 22.64
CA GLU A 210 10.64 21.62 22.13
C GLU A 210 9.17 21.88 22.46
N GLN A 211 8.91 22.95 23.21
CA GLN A 211 7.56 23.31 23.67
C GLN A 211 6.91 22.15 24.45
N ASP A 212 5.71 21.73 24.04
CA ASP A 212 4.95 20.65 24.68
C ASP A 212 5.34 19.25 24.16
N LEU A 213 6.35 19.16 23.27
CA LEU A 213 6.76 17.91 22.63
C LEU A 213 8.11 17.39 23.13
N THR A 214 8.17 16.09 23.36
CA THR A 214 9.38 15.34 23.74
C THR A 214 9.59 14.19 22.77
N TYR A 215 10.75 14.14 22.14
CA TYR A 215 11.26 13.05 21.32
C TYR A 215 12.18 12.19 22.17
N SER A 216 12.10 10.87 22.02
CA SER A 216 13.07 9.93 22.58
C SER A 216 13.37 8.81 21.60
N ASP A 217 14.62 8.39 21.61
CA ASP A 217 15.09 7.29 20.79
C ASP A 217 15.98 6.35 21.59
N GLU A 218 15.55 5.09 21.68
CA GLU A 218 16.25 4.02 22.35
C GLU A 218 16.62 2.96 21.32
N SER A 219 17.90 2.79 21.04
CA SER A 219 18.38 1.79 20.08
C SER A 219 19.51 0.95 20.63
N GLU A 220 19.66 -0.25 20.09
CA GLU A 220 20.82 -1.12 20.32
C GLU A 220 21.37 -1.66 18.98
N GLY A 221 22.65 -2.01 19.00
CA GLY A 221 23.36 -2.56 17.84
C GLY A 221 24.33 -1.57 17.18
N THR A 222 24.80 -1.95 16.01
CA THR A 222 25.79 -1.22 15.20
C THR A 222 25.29 -1.08 13.75
N VAL A 223 26.06 -0.42 12.88
CA VAL A 223 25.66 -0.24 11.47
C VAL A 223 25.48 -1.57 10.73
N GLU A 224 26.16 -2.63 11.18
CA GLU A 224 26.00 -4.01 10.70
C GLU A 224 24.61 -4.57 11.00
N GLY A 225 23.99 -4.14 12.10
CA GLY A 225 22.67 -4.59 12.54
C GLY A 225 22.21 -3.85 13.79
N PHE A 226 21.09 -3.12 13.68
CA PHE A 226 20.52 -2.33 14.75
C PHE A 226 18.99 -2.44 14.79
N LYS A 227 18.43 -2.14 15.96
CA LYS A 227 16.99 -1.92 16.16
C LYS A 227 16.77 -0.85 17.22
N GLY A 228 15.64 -0.18 17.16
CA GLY A 228 15.29 0.83 18.15
C GLY A 228 13.81 1.17 18.19
N ILE A 229 13.46 2.00 19.15
CA ILE A 229 12.12 2.51 19.39
C ILE A 229 12.21 4.03 19.48
N GLU A 230 11.58 4.68 18.51
CA GLU A 230 11.39 6.12 18.46
C GLU A 230 10.02 6.46 19.03
N ARG A 231 9.94 7.50 19.87
CA ARG A 231 8.68 7.96 20.48
C ARG A 231 8.59 9.47 20.46
N ILE A 232 7.37 9.99 20.30
CA ILE A 232 7.05 11.40 20.55
C ILE A 232 5.92 11.48 21.57
N LEU A 233 6.13 12.30 22.59
CA LEU A 233 5.18 12.58 23.65
C LEU A 233 4.71 14.03 23.53
N HIS A 234 3.42 14.27 23.75
CA HIS A 234 2.85 15.59 23.95
C HIS A 234 2.37 15.73 25.38
N ARG A 235 2.93 16.69 26.14
CA ARG A 235 2.64 16.89 27.56
C ARG A 235 2.74 15.60 28.39
N GLY A 236 3.72 14.75 28.06
CA GLY A 236 3.96 13.46 28.70
C GLY A 236 3.08 12.30 28.25
N ARG A 237 2.10 12.51 27.35
CA ARG A 237 1.32 11.45 26.71
C ARG A 237 1.98 11.04 25.40
N GLU A 238 2.28 9.77 25.22
CA GLU A 238 2.78 9.26 23.95
C GLU A 238 1.73 9.43 22.85
N ILE A 239 2.10 10.09 21.76
CA ILE A 239 1.27 10.35 20.59
C ILE A 239 1.81 9.68 19.32
N TYR A 240 3.06 9.19 19.36
CA TYR A 240 3.70 8.50 18.25
C TYR A 240 4.72 7.49 18.77
N ARG A 241 4.78 6.32 18.11
CA ARG A 241 5.76 5.28 18.35
C ARG A 241 6.13 4.59 17.05
N LEU A 242 7.42 4.39 16.83
CA LEU A 242 7.94 3.61 15.73
C LEU A 242 8.98 2.60 16.22
N HIS A 243 8.75 1.33 15.86
CA HIS A 243 9.78 0.29 15.94
C HIS A 243 10.55 0.27 14.63
N TYR A 244 11.87 0.40 14.68
CA TYR A 244 12.71 0.38 13.50
C TYR A 244 13.88 -0.59 13.65
N HIS A 245 14.41 -1.03 12.53
CA HIS A 245 15.59 -1.88 12.44
C HIS A 245 16.30 -1.64 11.11
N GLY A 246 17.58 -1.97 11.06
CA GLY A 246 18.41 -1.84 9.87
C GLY A 246 19.73 -2.58 10.03
N GLY A 247 20.53 -2.59 8.97
CA GLY A 247 21.82 -3.25 8.96
C GLY A 247 22.43 -3.23 7.56
N LEU A 248 23.69 -3.66 7.46
CA LEU A 248 24.33 -3.87 6.18
C LEU A 248 23.62 -5.01 5.44
N VAL A 249 23.27 -4.76 4.18
CA VAL A 249 22.79 -5.81 3.27
C VAL A 249 24.00 -6.32 2.51
N GLU A 250 24.31 -7.61 2.67
CA GLU A 250 25.34 -8.24 1.84
C GLU A 250 24.93 -8.16 0.37
N SER A 251 25.71 -7.46 -0.44
CA SER A 251 25.62 -7.58 -1.89
C SER A 251 26.14 -8.96 -2.27
N ARG A 252 25.24 -9.91 -2.53
CA ARG A 252 25.61 -11.02 -3.40
C ARG A 252 25.82 -10.44 -4.79
N GLU A 253 27.07 -10.42 -5.25
CA GLU A 253 27.33 -10.38 -6.68
C GLU A 253 26.47 -11.48 -7.30
N ILE A 254 25.53 -11.09 -8.16
CA ILE A 254 24.83 -12.03 -9.03
C ILE A 254 25.93 -12.52 -9.97
N GLY A 255 26.54 -13.65 -9.62
CA GLY A 255 27.45 -14.34 -10.50
C GLY A 255 26.71 -14.66 -11.78
N GLU A 256 27.20 -14.13 -12.89
CA GLU A 256 27.01 -14.73 -14.21
C GLU A 256 27.47 -16.18 -14.10
N ASN A 257 26.51 -17.10 -13.95
CA ASN A 257 26.58 -18.48 -14.41
C ASN A 257 25.28 -19.18 -14.03
N ASP A 258 24.44 -19.39 -15.04
CA ASP A 258 23.91 -20.71 -15.35
C ASP A 258 23.67 -20.73 -16.86
N GLY A 259 24.56 -21.46 -17.55
CA GLY A 259 24.42 -21.83 -18.96
C GLY A 259 23.58 -23.08 -19.15
#